data_AF-A0A2U2PD38-F1
#
_entry.id   AF-A0A2U2PD38-F1
#
_cell.length_a   1.000
_cell.length_b   1.000
_cell.length_c   1.000
_cell.angle_alpha   90.00
_cell.angle_beta   90.00
_cell.angle_gamma   90.00
#
_symmetry.space_group_name_H-M   'P 1'
#
loop_
_entity.id
_entity.type
_entity.pdbx_description
1 polymer ?
#
loop_
_entity_poly.entity_id
_entity_poly.type
_entity_poly.pdbx_seq_one_letter_code
_entity_poly.pdbx_strand_id
1 'polypeptide(L)'
;MDKHVEQAVVAALEQFEKIASYPVASFENKIRSVFDSSEDFMAKAALLDQAFDDEPHLEALREVFFDLLMVNFFAEDVGKLEEDYLESEEWEAIEEKTIDRGTELLNVILYLRECRDEDIDPELEDFLKEFLLVDEDEFQDEYRIYEDVIANQVLMESNIEEIARVAKQLPESSEFKELFYPVMGFFLQTSPTEAQKEQYISHSNDPEFDAAVYALLVAFNQA
;
A
#
# COMPACT_ATOMS: atom_id res chain seq x y z
N MET A 1 6.51 -10.11 12.88
CA MET A 1 6.12 -9.34 11.69
C MET A 1 6.21 -10.29 10.51
N ASP A 2 5.22 -10.24 9.63
CA ASP A 2 5.24 -11.01 8.39
C ASP A 2 6.47 -10.62 7.54
N LYS A 3 7.07 -11.60 6.87
CA LYS A 3 8.32 -11.40 6.12
C LYS A 3 8.14 -10.45 4.93
N HIS A 4 6.99 -10.48 4.25
CA HIS A 4 6.74 -9.63 3.10
C HIS A 4 6.44 -8.19 3.54
N VAL A 5 5.67 -8.04 4.62
CA VAL A 5 5.47 -6.73 5.26
C VAL A 5 6.80 -6.14 5.72
N GLU A 6 7.66 -6.93 6.37
CA GLU A 6 9.00 -6.49 6.78
C GLU A 6 9.80 -5.93 5.59
N GLN A 7 9.83 -6.65 4.47
CA GLN A 7 10.57 -6.21 3.28
C GLN A 7 9.97 -4.96 2.67
N ALA A 8 8.63 -4.84 2.67
CA ALA A 8 7.93 -3.67 2.19
C ALA A 8 8.25 -2.43 3.03
N VAL A 9 8.25 -2.55 4.37
CA VAL A 9 8.67 -1.48 5.31
C VAL A 9 10.10 -1.04 5.04
N VAL A 10 11.04 -1.98 4.95
CA VAL A 10 12.46 -1.67 4.71
C VAL A 10 12.62 -0.97 3.36
N ALA A 11 12.02 -1.49 2.30
CA ALA A 11 12.14 -0.93 0.96
C ALA A 11 11.57 0.50 0.88
N ALA A 12 10.39 0.73 1.48
CA ALA A 12 9.77 2.06 1.53
C ALA A 12 10.69 3.08 2.23
N LEU A 13 11.19 2.72 3.41
CA LEU A 13 12.03 3.60 4.23
C LEU A 13 13.39 3.85 3.61
N GLU A 14 14.08 2.82 3.12
CA GLU A 14 15.35 2.99 2.41
C GLU A 14 15.20 3.88 1.17
N GLN A 15 14.09 3.75 0.45
CA GLN A 15 13.83 4.56 -0.72
C GLN A 15 13.51 6.01 -0.33
N PHE A 16 12.71 6.23 0.71
CA PHE A 16 12.46 7.55 1.26
C PHE A 16 13.76 8.22 1.72
N GLU A 17 14.62 7.53 2.48
CA GLU A 17 15.91 8.07 2.94
C GLU A 17 16.81 8.47 1.77
N LYS A 18 16.86 7.68 0.69
CA LYS A 18 17.64 8.01 -0.51
C LYS A 18 17.18 9.29 -1.19
N ILE A 19 15.87 9.55 -1.24
CA ILE A 19 15.30 10.72 -1.92
C ILE A 19 15.32 11.95 -1.00
N ALA A 20 14.78 11.83 0.21
CA ALA A 20 14.65 12.93 1.16
C ALA A 20 15.97 13.27 1.87
N SER A 21 17.00 12.40 1.78
CA SER A 21 18.27 12.53 2.48
C SER A 21 18.12 12.66 4.02
N TYR A 22 17.10 12.01 4.58
CA TYR A 22 16.82 11.97 6.02
C TYR A 22 17.01 10.54 6.56
N PRO A 23 17.81 10.34 7.63
CA PRO A 23 18.03 9.01 8.19
C PRO A 23 16.76 8.43 8.81
N VAL A 24 16.36 7.23 8.39
CA VAL A 24 15.13 6.58 8.89
C VAL A 24 15.38 5.36 9.78
N ALA A 25 16.65 4.99 10.01
CA ALA A 25 17.00 3.78 10.77
C ALA A 25 16.41 3.73 12.19
N SER A 26 16.29 4.87 12.90
CA SER A 26 15.63 4.91 14.21
C SER A 26 14.14 4.67 14.09
N PHE A 27 13.51 5.24 13.07
CA PHE A 27 12.09 5.05 12.78
C PHE A 27 11.77 3.61 12.37
N GLU A 28 12.57 3.01 11.49
CA GLU A 28 12.43 1.60 11.11
C GLU A 28 12.40 0.67 12.33
N ASN A 29 13.32 0.87 13.28
CA ASN A 29 13.36 0.08 14.51
C ASN A 29 12.12 0.31 15.40
N LYS A 30 11.57 1.53 15.44
CA LYS A 30 10.30 1.81 16.13
C LYS A 30 9.17 1.04 15.46
N ILE A 31 9.03 1.13 14.14
CA ILE A 31 7.97 0.43 13.37
C ILE A 31 8.03 -1.08 13.58
N ARG A 32 9.23 -1.68 13.47
CA ARG A 32 9.43 -3.11 13.77
C ARG A 32 8.94 -3.47 15.16
N SER A 33 9.29 -2.66 16.16
CA SER A 33 8.86 -2.88 17.55
C SER A 33 7.34 -2.78 17.71
N VAL A 34 6.66 -1.90 16.97
CA VAL A 34 5.20 -1.80 16.97
C VAL A 34 4.57 -3.06 16.38
N PHE A 35 5.03 -3.48 15.20
CA PHE A 35 4.46 -4.62 14.46
C PHE A 35 4.68 -5.95 15.21
N ASP A 36 5.85 -6.11 15.84
CA ASP A 36 6.23 -7.28 16.64
C ASP A 36 5.66 -7.29 18.06
N SER A 37 5.03 -6.20 18.51
CA SER A 37 4.47 -6.13 19.86
C SER A 37 3.33 -7.15 20.06
N SER A 38 3.11 -7.55 21.31
CA SER A 38 2.00 -8.42 21.71
C SER A 38 0.74 -7.64 22.11
N GLU A 39 0.70 -6.34 21.82
CA GLU A 39 -0.46 -5.48 22.10
C GLU A 39 -1.61 -5.83 21.14
N ASP A 40 -2.84 -5.45 21.51
CA ASP A 40 -3.99 -5.55 20.60
C ASP A 40 -3.86 -4.60 19.41
N PHE A 41 -4.69 -4.79 18.38
CA PHE A 41 -4.60 -4.03 17.13
C PHE A 41 -4.71 -2.52 17.35
N MET A 42 -5.66 -2.06 18.20
CA MET A 42 -5.86 -0.64 18.44
C MET A 42 -4.70 -0.01 19.20
N ALA A 43 -4.09 -0.75 20.13
CA ALA A 43 -2.88 -0.32 20.81
C ALA A 43 -1.68 -0.26 19.85
N LYS A 44 -1.55 -1.22 18.92
CA LYS A 44 -0.54 -1.13 17.84
C LYS A 44 -0.77 0.09 16.93
N ALA A 45 -2.02 0.36 16.53
CA ALA A 45 -2.37 1.53 15.74
C ALA A 45 -2.00 2.84 16.46
N ALA A 46 -2.28 2.94 17.76
CA ALA A 46 -1.89 4.11 18.55
C ALA A 46 -0.36 4.26 18.69
N LEU A 47 0.37 3.16 18.83
CA LEU A 47 1.84 3.18 18.85
C LEU A 47 2.43 3.56 17.50
N LEU A 48 1.80 3.13 16.39
CA LEU A 48 2.14 3.55 15.04
C LEU A 48 1.94 5.06 14.89
N ASP A 49 0.78 5.58 15.29
CA ASP A 49 0.48 7.01 15.22
C ASP A 49 1.50 7.83 16.02
N GLN A 50 1.86 7.39 17.23
CA GLN A 50 2.89 8.03 18.03
C GLN A 50 4.28 8.00 17.38
N ALA A 51 4.61 6.94 16.64
CA ALA A 51 5.88 6.85 15.94
C ALA A 51 5.99 7.90 14.82
N PHE A 52 4.89 8.14 14.09
CA PHE A 52 4.81 9.19 13.07
C PHE A 52 4.73 10.61 13.66
N ASP A 53 4.04 10.80 14.78
CA ASP A 53 3.99 12.09 15.50
C ASP A 53 5.40 12.57 15.91
N ASP A 54 6.30 11.64 16.23
CA ASP A 54 7.70 11.93 16.56
C ASP A 54 8.54 12.32 15.33
N GLU A 55 8.11 11.98 14.11
CA GLU A 55 8.87 12.13 12.87
C GLU A 55 8.02 12.80 11.75
N PRO A 56 7.67 14.10 11.87
CA PRO A 56 6.68 14.75 10.99
C PRO A 56 7.01 14.80 9.49
N HIS A 57 8.25 14.51 9.10
CA HIS A 57 8.67 14.46 7.70
C HIS A 57 8.24 13.14 7.02
N LEU A 58 7.85 12.13 7.79
CA LEU A 58 7.31 10.86 7.29
C LEU A 58 5.77 10.86 7.24
N GLU A 59 5.11 11.97 7.59
CA GLU A 59 3.64 12.01 7.75
C GLU A 59 2.87 11.47 6.55
N ALA A 60 3.34 11.75 5.32
CA ALA A 60 2.71 11.27 4.09
C ALA A 60 2.66 9.73 4.01
N LEU A 61 3.53 9.01 4.72
CA LEU A 61 3.57 7.55 4.74
C LEU A 61 2.73 6.94 5.88
N ARG A 62 2.09 7.75 6.74
CA ARG A 62 1.35 7.26 7.92
C ARG A 62 0.30 6.22 7.54
N GLU A 63 -0.60 6.59 6.64
CA GLU A 63 -1.72 5.71 6.27
C GLU A 63 -1.26 4.51 5.43
N VAL A 64 -0.20 4.67 4.62
CA VAL A 64 0.47 3.55 3.93
C VAL A 64 1.01 2.51 4.93
N PHE A 65 1.57 2.97 6.05
CA PHE A 65 2.06 2.07 7.10
C PHE A 65 0.94 1.52 7.99
N PHE A 66 -0.19 2.22 8.07
CA PHE A 66 -1.41 1.69 8.67
C PHE A 66 -1.93 0.50 7.84
N ASP A 67 -1.95 0.60 6.51
CA ASP A 67 -2.31 -0.52 5.63
C ASP A 67 -1.40 -1.73 5.85
N LEU A 68 -0.08 -1.50 5.94
CA LEU A 68 0.89 -2.56 6.26
C LEU A 68 0.65 -3.17 7.65
N LEU A 69 0.25 -2.38 8.64
CA LEU A 69 -0.09 -2.87 9.97
C LEU A 69 -1.33 -3.78 9.92
N MET A 70 -2.34 -3.38 9.15
CA MET A 70 -3.55 -4.18 8.90
C MET A 70 -3.20 -5.52 8.22
N VAL A 71 -2.38 -5.48 7.17
CA VAL A 71 -1.92 -6.68 6.45
C VAL A 71 -1.11 -7.59 7.38
N ASN A 72 -0.21 -7.04 8.20
CA ASN A 72 0.53 -7.81 9.18
C ASN A 72 -0.39 -8.45 10.22
N PHE A 73 -1.43 -7.75 10.67
CA PHE A 73 -2.41 -8.28 11.60
C PHE A 73 -3.11 -9.51 11.01
N PHE A 74 -3.58 -9.42 9.76
CA PHE A 74 -4.19 -10.56 9.06
C PHE A 74 -3.22 -11.72 8.78
N ALA A 75 -1.94 -11.44 8.55
CA ALA A 75 -0.95 -12.48 8.24
C ALA A 75 -0.45 -13.21 9.49
N GLU A 76 -0.19 -12.49 10.57
CA GLU A 76 0.53 -13.01 11.73
C GLU A 76 -0.30 -13.11 13.00
N ASP A 77 -1.24 -12.19 13.21
CA ASP A 77 -1.90 -12.04 14.50
C ASP A 77 -3.24 -12.79 14.54
N VAL A 78 -4.01 -12.77 13.45
CA VAL A 78 -5.26 -13.56 13.35
C VAL A 78 -5.02 -15.05 13.59
N GLY A 79 -3.92 -15.61 13.09
CA GLY A 79 -3.56 -17.01 13.33
C GLY A 79 -3.24 -17.36 14.78
N LYS A 80 -3.08 -16.37 15.67
CA LYS A 80 -2.83 -16.52 17.11
C LYS A 80 -4.10 -16.32 17.95
N LEU A 81 -5.18 -15.86 17.32
CA LEU A 81 -6.47 -15.57 17.95
C LEU A 81 -7.43 -16.75 17.79
N GLU A 82 -8.66 -16.60 18.29
CA GLU A 82 -9.71 -17.62 18.14
C GLU A 82 -10.13 -17.75 16.65
N GLU A 83 -10.56 -18.96 16.23
CA GLU A 83 -10.86 -19.25 14.81
C GLU A 83 -11.96 -18.35 14.21
N ASP A 84 -12.83 -17.79 15.05
CA ASP A 84 -13.93 -16.89 14.72
C ASP A 84 -13.66 -15.44 15.13
N TYR A 85 -12.40 -15.06 15.37
CA TYR A 85 -12.05 -13.70 15.81
C TYR A 85 -12.57 -12.63 14.84
N LEU A 86 -12.49 -12.86 13.53
CA LEU A 86 -12.99 -11.93 12.51
C LEU A 86 -14.53 -11.86 12.45
N GLU A 87 -15.23 -12.78 13.13
CA GLU A 87 -16.69 -12.74 13.30
C GLU A 87 -17.10 -12.12 14.65
N SER A 88 -16.14 -11.65 15.45
CA SER A 88 -16.37 -11.16 16.81
C SER A 88 -16.83 -9.70 16.86
N GLU A 89 -17.56 -9.35 17.93
CA GLU A 89 -17.91 -7.95 18.25
C GLU A 89 -16.67 -7.06 18.45
N GLU A 90 -15.54 -7.66 18.85
CA GLU A 90 -14.27 -6.94 19.00
C GLU A 90 -13.74 -6.48 17.64
N TRP A 91 -13.75 -7.37 16.64
CA TRP A 91 -13.34 -7.04 15.28
C TRP A 91 -14.28 -6.03 14.63
N GLU A 92 -15.60 -6.22 14.74
CA GLU A 92 -16.60 -5.26 14.24
C GLU A 92 -16.36 -3.85 14.83
N ALA A 93 -16.00 -3.77 16.11
CA ALA A 93 -15.67 -2.50 16.76
C ALA A 93 -14.32 -1.91 16.35
N ILE A 94 -13.38 -2.72 15.84
CA ILE A 94 -12.12 -2.25 15.25
C ILE A 94 -12.40 -1.69 13.86
N GLU A 95 -13.16 -2.41 13.01
CA GLU A 95 -13.55 -1.98 11.68
C GLU A 95 -14.27 -0.62 11.72
N GLU A 96 -15.30 -0.49 12.56
CA GLU A 96 -16.04 0.78 12.70
C GLU A 96 -15.15 1.95 13.14
N LYS A 97 -14.13 1.70 13.99
CA LYS A 97 -13.20 2.74 14.45
C LYS A 97 -12.14 3.11 13.40
N THR A 98 -11.93 2.25 12.42
CA THR A 98 -10.86 2.38 11.42
C THR A 98 -11.40 2.55 10.01
N ILE A 99 -12.72 2.74 9.87
CA ILE A 99 -13.40 2.96 8.59
C ILE A 99 -12.85 4.15 7.79
N ASP A 100 -12.37 5.20 8.48
CA ASP A 100 -11.78 6.40 7.87
C ASP A 100 -10.24 6.35 7.82
N ARG A 101 -9.62 5.17 8.05
CA ARG A 101 -8.15 4.98 8.08
C ARG A 101 -7.66 4.18 6.89
N GLY A 102 -6.36 4.30 6.63
CA GLY A 102 -5.68 3.56 5.57
C GLY A 102 -5.85 4.22 4.21
N THR A 103 -5.41 3.50 3.19
CA THR A 103 -5.49 3.92 1.80
C THR A 103 -5.92 2.75 0.92
N GLU A 104 -6.24 3.05 -0.34
CA GLU A 104 -6.54 2.01 -1.33
C GLU A 104 -5.34 1.09 -1.65
N LEU A 105 -4.15 1.41 -1.12
CA LEU A 105 -3.01 0.50 -1.18
C LEU A 105 -3.27 -0.80 -0.42
N LEU A 106 -4.11 -0.78 0.63
CA LEU A 106 -4.51 -2.00 1.35
C LEU A 106 -5.06 -3.05 0.38
N ASN A 107 -5.99 -2.66 -0.48
CA ASN A 107 -6.60 -3.54 -1.47
C ASN A 107 -5.57 -4.08 -2.47
N VAL A 108 -4.62 -3.24 -2.92
CA VAL A 108 -3.52 -3.69 -3.79
C VAL A 108 -2.64 -4.72 -3.07
N ILE A 109 -2.29 -4.50 -1.80
CA ILE A 109 -1.43 -5.43 -1.04
C ILE A 109 -2.15 -6.75 -0.76
N LEU A 110 -3.46 -6.72 -0.46
CA LEU A 110 -4.28 -7.91 -0.30
C LEU A 110 -4.34 -8.72 -1.60
N TYR A 111 -4.55 -8.06 -2.74
CA TYR A 111 -4.47 -8.68 -4.06
C TYR A 111 -3.11 -9.34 -4.32
N LEU A 112 -2.00 -8.64 -4.05
CA LEU A 112 -0.66 -9.22 -4.22
C LEU A 112 -0.42 -10.45 -3.33
N ARG A 113 -1.02 -10.47 -2.14
CA ARG A 113 -0.98 -11.65 -1.27
C ARG A 113 -1.77 -12.81 -1.88
N GLU A 114 -2.96 -12.56 -2.41
CA GLU A 114 -3.77 -13.56 -3.09
C GLU A 114 -3.05 -14.13 -4.31
N CYS A 115 -2.47 -13.27 -5.16
CA CYS A 115 -1.67 -13.71 -6.30
C CYS A 115 -0.56 -14.68 -5.91
N ARG A 116 0.12 -14.40 -4.78
CA ARG A 116 1.18 -15.26 -4.26
C ARG A 116 0.63 -16.58 -3.72
N ASP A 117 -0.49 -16.55 -3.01
CA ASP A 117 -1.13 -17.76 -2.46
C ASP A 117 -1.63 -18.68 -3.60
N GLU A 118 -2.00 -18.10 -4.75
CA GLU A 118 -2.44 -18.80 -5.95
C GLU A 118 -1.34 -19.10 -7.00
N ASP A 119 -0.11 -18.62 -6.79
CA ASP A 119 1.03 -18.73 -7.73
C ASP A 119 0.74 -18.14 -9.12
N ILE A 120 0.14 -16.94 -9.13
CA ILE A 120 -0.16 -16.16 -10.34
C ILE A 120 0.60 -14.83 -10.37
N ASP A 121 0.88 -14.33 -11.57
CA ASP A 121 1.51 -13.02 -11.76
C ASP A 121 0.44 -11.91 -11.63
N PRO A 122 0.72 -10.82 -10.89
CA PRO A 122 -0.26 -9.75 -10.73
C PRO A 122 -0.43 -8.93 -12.01
N GLU A 123 -1.67 -8.68 -12.39
CA GLU A 123 -2.07 -7.89 -13.57
C GLU A 123 -3.14 -6.86 -13.21
N LEU A 124 -3.07 -5.65 -13.79
CA LEU A 124 -4.05 -4.60 -13.48
C LEU A 124 -5.48 -5.00 -13.86
N GLU A 125 -5.64 -5.70 -14.98
CA GLU A 125 -6.96 -6.15 -15.45
C GLU A 125 -7.59 -7.15 -14.47
N ASP A 126 -6.79 -8.07 -13.94
CA ASP A 126 -7.18 -9.07 -12.96
C ASP A 126 -7.51 -8.42 -11.60
N PHE A 127 -6.66 -7.53 -11.10
CA PHE A 127 -6.93 -6.72 -9.91
C PHE A 127 -8.29 -5.99 -9.98
N LEU A 128 -8.59 -5.38 -11.13
CA LEU A 128 -9.85 -4.66 -11.29
C LEU A 128 -11.05 -5.60 -11.43
N LYS A 129 -10.96 -6.65 -12.24
CA LYS A 129 -12.15 -7.45 -12.61
C LYS A 129 -12.42 -8.63 -11.69
N GLU A 130 -11.37 -9.30 -11.25
CA GLU A 130 -11.48 -10.56 -10.51
C GLU A 130 -11.28 -10.35 -9.00
N PHE A 131 -10.58 -9.29 -8.59
CA PHE A 131 -10.41 -8.98 -7.16
C PHE A 131 -11.38 -7.90 -6.66
N LEU A 132 -11.47 -6.75 -7.34
CA LEU A 132 -12.31 -5.62 -6.87
C LEU A 132 -13.76 -5.67 -7.32
N LEU A 133 -14.04 -6.00 -8.58
CA LEU A 133 -15.35 -5.74 -9.21
C LEU A 133 -16.15 -7.03 -9.50
N VAL A 134 -16.11 -7.98 -8.57
CA VAL A 134 -16.64 -9.34 -8.76
C VAL A 134 -18.16 -9.39 -8.93
N ASP A 135 -18.92 -8.50 -8.25
CA ASP A 135 -20.39 -8.41 -8.37
C ASP A 135 -20.90 -6.95 -8.51
N GLU A 136 -21.30 -6.56 -9.73
CA GLU A 136 -21.63 -5.17 -10.14
C GLU A 136 -22.68 -4.41 -9.28
N ASP A 137 -23.53 -5.13 -8.54
CA ASP A 137 -24.63 -4.54 -7.76
C ASP A 137 -24.22 -4.17 -6.31
N GLU A 138 -23.14 -4.75 -5.77
CA GLU A 138 -22.71 -4.52 -4.38
C GLU A 138 -21.54 -3.53 -4.27
N PHE A 139 -20.81 -3.26 -5.36
CA PHE A 139 -19.53 -2.52 -5.34
C PHE A 139 -19.54 -1.17 -6.09
N GLN A 140 -20.64 -0.41 -5.98
CA GLN A 140 -20.77 0.89 -6.65
C GLN A 140 -19.75 1.93 -6.16
N ASP A 141 -19.34 1.85 -4.90
CA ASP A 141 -18.38 2.78 -4.30
C ASP A 141 -16.96 2.50 -4.81
N GLU A 142 -16.59 1.24 -5.01
CA GLU A 142 -15.33 0.78 -5.60
C GLU A 142 -15.21 1.26 -7.05
N TYR A 143 -16.27 1.16 -7.85
CA TYR A 143 -16.29 1.73 -9.20
C TYR A 143 -15.97 3.23 -9.20
N ARG A 144 -16.45 3.97 -8.20
CA ARG A 144 -16.21 5.40 -8.08
C ARG A 144 -14.78 5.69 -7.62
N ILE A 145 -14.29 4.99 -6.61
CA ILE A 145 -12.92 5.16 -6.08
C ILE A 145 -11.89 4.88 -7.19
N TYR A 146 -12.10 3.80 -7.95
CA TYR A 146 -11.18 3.33 -8.98
C TYR A 146 -11.50 3.86 -10.38
N GLU A 147 -12.43 4.81 -10.53
CA GLU A 147 -12.88 5.33 -11.85
C GLU A 147 -11.68 5.76 -12.72
N ASP A 148 -10.73 6.49 -12.12
CA ASP A 148 -9.55 6.97 -12.83
C ASP A 148 -8.61 5.84 -13.24
N VAL A 149 -8.47 4.80 -12.42
CA VAL A 149 -7.67 3.60 -12.75
C VAL A 149 -8.32 2.85 -13.90
N ILE A 150 -9.63 2.60 -13.80
CA ILE A 150 -10.44 1.90 -14.80
C ILE A 150 -10.38 2.63 -16.15
N ALA A 151 -10.55 3.96 -16.15
CA ALA A 151 -10.55 4.79 -17.35
C ALA A 151 -9.18 4.86 -18.04
N ASN A 152 -8.10 4.55 -17.32
CA ASN A 152 -6.73 4.69 -17.80
C ASN A 152 -5.97 3.36 -17.92
N GLN A 153 -6.65 2.21 -17.94
CA GLN A 153 -6.02 0.88 -18.13
C GLN A 153 -5.14 0.79 -19.39
N VAL A 154 -5.47 1.53 -20.45
CA VAL A 154 -4.67 1.60 -21.69
C VAL A 154 -3.22 2.06 -21.45
N LEU A 155 -2.94 2.70 -20.31
CA LEU A 155 -1.58 3.08 -19.94
C LEU A 155 -0.64 1.89 -19.72
N MET A 156 -1.15 0.68 -19.48
CA MET A 156 -0.33 -0.53 -19.41
C MET A 156 0.36 -0.85 -20.74
N GLU A 157 -0.15 -0.32 -21.86
CA GLU A 157 0.48 -0.43 -23.19
C GLU A 157 1.41 0.77 -23.50
N SER A 158 1.66 1.65 -22.53
CA SER A 158 2.38 2.91 -22.70
C SER A 158 3.76 2.91 -22.02
N ASN A 159 4.12 4.00 -21.35
CA ASN A 159 5.37 4.16 -20.62
C ASN A 159 5.15 5.02 -19.36
N ILE A 160 6.16 5.06 -18.50
CA ILE A 160 6.05 5.73 -17.21
C ILE A 160 5.89 7.26 -17.30
N GLU A 161 6.37 7.90 -18.38
CA GLU A 161 6.18 9.33 -18.62
C GLU A 161 4.70 9.65 -18.89
N GLU A 162 4.01 8.81 -19.66
CA GLU A 162 2.58 8.97 -19.92
C GLU A 162 1.74 8.76 -18.66
N ILE A 163 2.09 7.78 -17.81
CA ILE A 163 1.43 7.59 -16.50
C ILE A 163 1.63 8.84 -15.64
N ALA A 164 2.85 9.36 -15.56
CA ALA A 164 3.14 10.58 -14.80
C ALA A 164 2.35 11.80 -15.33
N ARG A 165 2.17 11.89 -16.65
CA ARG A 165 1.38 12.96 -17.28
C ARG A 165 -0.10 12.86 -16.91
N VAL A 166 -0.67 11.65 -16.91
CA VAL A 166 -2.07 11.44 -16.53
C VAL A 166 -2.28 11.69 -15.04
N ALA A 167 -1.38 11.19 -14.18
CA ALA A 167 -1.43 11.42 -12.73
C ALA A 167 -1.54 12.92 -12.36
N LYS A 168 -0.79 13.78 -13.07
CA LYS A 168 -0.83 15.26 -12.91
C LYS A 168 -2.20 15.88 -13.25
N GLN A 169 -2.98 15.22 -14.10
CA GLN A 169 -4.22 15.74 -14.65
C GLN A 169 -5.45 15.25 -13.87
N LEU A 170 -5.28 14.31 -12.94
CA LEU A 170 -6.37 13.80 -12.13
C LEU A 170 -6.97 14.89 -11.23
N PRO A 171 -8.31 14.91 -11.07
CA PRO A 171 -8.97 15.91 -10.25
C PRO A 171 -8.57 15.74 -8.78
N GLU A 172 -8.49 16.83 -8.01
CA GLU A 172 -8.23 16.76 -6.55
C GLU A 172 -9.30 15.99 -5.78
N SER A 173 -10.49 15.79 -6.38
CA SER A 173 -11.56 14.98 -5.81
C SER A 173 -11.40 13.47 -6.07
N SER A 174 -10.38 13.07 -6.82
CA SER A 174 -10.09 11.65 -7.06
C SER A 174 -9.51 11.04 -5.79
N GLU A 175 -10.22 10.04 -5.26
CA GLU A 175 -9.86 9.35 -4.02
C GLU A 175 -8.57 8.52 -4.20
N PHE A 176 -8.30 8.08 -5.44
CA PHE A 176 -7.10 7.33 -5.79
C PHE A 176 -5.92 8.20 -6.27
N LYS A 177 -6.07 9.53 -6.31
CA LYS A 177 -5.10 10.42 -6.98
C LYS A 177 -3.65 10.24 -6.52
N GLU A 178 -3.45 10.20 -5.21
CA GLU A 178 -2.12 10.10 -4.60
C GLU A 178 -1.45 8.75 -4.91
N LEU A 179 -2.24 7.67 -4.93
CA LEU A 179 -1.76 6.32 -5.23
C LEU A 179 -1.68 6.00 -6.73
N PHE A 180 -2.32 6.81 -7.58
CA PHE A 180 -2.42 6.51 -9.01
C PHE A 180 -1.06 6.27 -9.66
N TYR A 181 -0.09 7.17 -9.44
CA TYR A 181 1.22 7.04 -10.04
C TYR A 181 2.02 5.81 -9.54
N PRO A 182 2.17 5.57 -8.23
CA PRO A 182 2.88 4.38 -7.74
C PRO A 182 2.19 3.06 -8.08
N VAL A 183 0.86 2.98 -8.00
CA VAL A 183 0.14 1.74 -8.31
C VAL A 183 0.17 1.44 -9.82
N MET A 184 -0.12 2.43 -10.67
CA MET A 184 -0.04 2.24 -12.13
C MET A 184 1.40 1.96 -12.58
N GLY A 185 2.39 2.60 -11.96
CA GLY A 185 3.80 2.31 -12.21
C GLY A 185 4.19 0.88 -11.83
N PHE A 186 3.67 0.37 -10.71
CA PHE A 186 3.85 -1.02 -10.29
C PHE A 186 3.27 -1.99 -11.29
N PHE A 187 2.00 -1.82 -11.70
CA PHE A 187 1.39 -2.72 -12.67
C PHE A 187 2.03 -2.66 -14.07
N LEU A 188 2.57 -1.51 -14.46
CA LEU A 188 3.36 -1.42 -15.70
C LEU A 188 4.63 -2.30 -15.62
N GLN A 189 5.25 -2.38 -14.45
CA GLN A 189 6.52 -3.08 -14.22
C GLN A 189 6.59 -3.65 -12.80
N THR A 190 6.02 -4.85 -12.62
CA THR A 190 5.91 -5.54 -11.32
C THR A 190 7.27 -6.07 -10.81
N SER A 191 8.26 -6.16 -11.70
CA SER A 191 9.65 -6.52 -11.41
C SER A 191 10.64 -5.60 -12.17
N PRO A 192 10.80 -4.35 -11.72
CA PRO A 192 11.60 -3.36 -12.43
C PRO A 192 13.10 -3.58 -12.24
N THR A 193 13.87 -3.28 -13.29
CA THR A 193 15.32 -3.10 -13.20
C THR A 193 15.69 -1.78 -12.52
N GLU A 194 16.94 -1.62 -12.07
CA GLU A 194 17.40 -0.36 -11.48
C GLU A 194 17.24 0.85 -12.42
N ALA A 195 17.50 0.68 -13.72
CA ALA A 195 17.30 1.73 -14.71
C ALA A 195 15.83 2.15 -14.84
N GLN A 196 14.91 1.19 -14.70
CA GLN A 196 13.47 1.45 -14.69
C GLN A 196 13.03 2.18 -13.42
N LYS A 197 13.58 1.82 -12.26
CA LYS A 197 13.35 2.55 -10.99
C LYS A 197 13.85 4.00 -11.08
N GLU A 198 15.05 4.22 -11.63
CA GLU A 198 15.58 5.57 -11.85
C GLU A 198 14.69 6.38 -12.80
N GLN A 199 14.21 5.76 -13.88
CA GLN A 199 13.28 6.39 -14.80
C GLN A 199 11.97 6.77 -14.10
N TYR A 200 11.38 5.85 -13.33
CA TYR A 200 10.18 6.09 -12.53
C TYR A 200 10.35 7.33 -11.64
N ILE A 201 11.41 7.36 -10.82
CA ILE A 201 11.68 8.48 -9.91
C ILE A 201 11.83 9.81 -10.66
N SER A 202 12.46 9.80 -11.84
CA SER A 202 12.69 11.03 -12.63
C SER A 202 11.43 11.69 -13.18
N HIS A 203 10.32 10.95 -13.26
CA HIS A 203 9.03 11.45 -13.77
C HIS A 203 8.00 11.74 -12.68
N SER A 204 8.28 11.34 -11.43
CA SER A 204 7.43 11.55 -10.26
C SER A 204 7.19 13.04 -9.94
N ASN A 205 6.01 13.32 -9.36
CA ASN A 205 5.65 14.65 -8.84
C ASN A 205 5.92 14.81 -7.36
N ASP A 206 5.81 13.71 -6.63
CA ASP A 206 6.17 13.62 -5.22
C ASP A 206 7.18 12.47 -5.05
N PRO A 207 8.47 12.71 -5.37
CA PRO A 207 9.44 11.62 -5.41
C PRO A 207 9.68 10.93 -4.07
N GLU A 208 9.38 11.62 -2.95
CA GLU A 208 9.54 11.06 -1.61
C GLU A 208 8.45 10.02 -1.34
N PHE A 209 7.19 10.37 -1.59
CA PHE A 209 6.06 9.46 -1.43
C PHE A 209 6.02 8.39 -2.52
N ASP A 210 6.02 8.79 -3.80
CA ASP A 210 5.85 7.90 -4.96
C ASP A 210 6.91 6.79 -4.96
N ALA A 211 8.18 7.14 -4.71
CA ALA A 211 9.26 6.16 -4.71
C ALA A 211 9.16 5.20 -3.52
N ALA A 212 8.73 5.68 -2.34
CA ALA A 212 8.55 4.83 -1.17
C ALA A 212 7.42 3.81 -1.40
N VAL A 213 6.26 4.24 -1.88
CA VAL A 213 5.12 3.35 -2.18
C VAL A 213 5.44 2.37 -3.32
N TYR A 214 6.13 2.84 -4.37
CA TYR A 214 6.56 1.96 -5.45
C TYR A 214 7.56 0.89 -4.99
N ALA A 215 8.55 1.28 -4.17
CA ALA A 215 9.51 0.35 -3.60
C ALA A 215 8.86 -0.66 -2.66
N LEU A 216 7.88 -0.23 -1.86
CA LEU A 216 7.04 -1.08 -1.01
C LEU A 216 6.37 -2.17 -1.84
N LEU A 217 5.63 -1.78 -2.89
CA LEU A 217 4.88 -2.72 -3.74
C LEU A 217 5.80 -3.73 -4.44
N VAL A 218 6.90 -3.25 -5.02
CA VAL A 218 7.90 -4.11 -5.67
C VAL A 218 8.51 -5.11 -4.69
N ALA A 219 8.88 -4.65 -3.49
CA ALA A 219 9.45 -5.53 -2.47
C ALA A 219 8.42 -6.54 -1.96
N PHE A 220 7.20 -6.11 -1.65
CA PHE A 220 6.13 -7.00 -1.18
C PHE A 220 5.81 -8.10 -2.19
N ASN A 221 5.79 -7.76 -3.49
CA ASN A 221 5.55 -8.69 -4.58
C ASN A 221 6.68 -9.72 -4.78
N GLN A 222 7.94 -9.34 -4.55
CA GLN A 222 9.11 -10.21 -4.77
C GLN A 222 9.50 -11.07 -3.56
N ALA A 223 8.93 -10.78 -2.40
CA ALA A 223 9.38 -11.26 -1.10
C ALA A 223 9.14 -12.75 -0.82
#